data_AF-A0A2G9XGY3-F1
#
_entry.id   AF-A0A2G9XGY3-F1
#
_cell.length_a   1.000
_cell.length_b   1.000
_cell.length_c   1.000
_cell.angle_alpha   90.00
_cell.angle_beta   90.00
_cell.angle_gamma   90.00
#
_symmetry.space_group_name_H-M   'P 1'
#
loop_
_entity.id
_entity.type
_entity.pdbx_description
1 polymer ?
#
loop_
_entity_poly.entity_id
_entity_poly.type
_entity_poly.pdbx_seq_one_letter_code
_entity_poly.pdbx_strand_id
1 'polypeptide(L)'
;MHLNFESLTEPAKRVAYDLSSRGAQAHLDDLGGGVLRIAMSTPYTRLLKMPSSAYLVGDVLIDSGFRWVREAVMRALAGRRLRVVIVTHHHEDHVGNCGPIADLAGAEVLMYR
;
A
#
# COMPACT_ATOMS: atom_id res chain seq x y z
N MET A 1 27.75 -14.39 15.54
CA MET A 1 27.01 -13.89 14.36
C MET A 1 26.28 -12.64 14.81
N HIS A 2 26.96 -11.49 14.74
CA HIS A 2 26.38 -10.20 15.12
C HIS A 2 25.70 -9.62 13.88
N LEU A 3 24.38 -9.46 13.92
CA LEU A 3 23.64 -8.70 12.93
C LEU A 3 23.74 -7.22 13.34
N ASN A 4 24.54 -6.46 12.59
CA ASN A 4 24.66 -5.01 12.78
C ASN A 4 23.35 -4.33 12.33
N PHE A 5 22.68 -3.66 13.28
CA PHE A 5 21.43 -2.90 13.09
C PHE A 5 21.68 -1.44 12.68
N GLU A 6 22.81 -1.11 12.05
CA GLU A 6 23.24 0.28 11.80
C GLU A 6 22.83 0.87 10.44
N SER A 7 21.72 0.42 9.84
CA SER A 7 21.25 0.95 8.53
C SER A 7 19.78 1.39 8.51
N LEU A 8 19.19 1.72 9.65
CA LEU A 8 17.80 2.20 9.72
C LEU A 8 17.65 3.73 9.67
N THR A 9 18.72 4.48 9.37
CA THR A 9 18.75 5.94 9.54
C THR A 9 18.57 6.76 8.27
N GLU A 10 18.46 6.15 7.09
CA GLU A 10 18.05 6.91 5.92
C GLU A 10 16.53 7.16 6.00
N PRO A 11 16.06 8.42 6.04
CA PRO A 11 14.64 8.69 6.08
C PRO A 11 13.99 8.08 4.84
N ALA A 12 12.99 7.22 5.05
CA ALA A 12 12.22 6.59 3.99
C ALA A 12 11.91 7.61 2.89
N LYS A 13 12.40 7.36 1.67
CA LYS A 13 12.23 8.29 0.55
C LYS A 13 10.75 8.36 0.21
N ARG A 14 10.10 9.44 0.63
CA ARG A 14 8.67 9.65 0.40
C ARG A 14 8.42 10.11 -1.02
N VAL A 15 7.79 9.25 -1.82
CA VAL A 15 7.15 9.70 -3.06
C VAL A 15 5.68 9.93 -2.75
N ALA A 16 5.34 11.20 -2.52
CA ALA A 16 3.99 11.63 -2.24
C ALA A 16 3.24 11.89 -3.54
N TYR A 17 2.07 11.27 -3.69
CA TYR A 17 1.13 11.64 -4.73
C TYR A 17 -0.02 12.42 -4.10
N ASP A 18 -0.09 13.73 -4.35
CA ASP A 18 -1.33 14.48 -4.17
C ASP A 18 -2.17 14.30 -5.43
N LEU A 19 -3.11 13.37 -5.33
CA LEU A 19 -4.00 13.05 -6.43
C LEU A 19 -5.38 13.43 -5.99
N SER A 20 -5.56 14.74 -5.88
CA SER A 20 -6.74 15.40 -5.39
C SER A 20 -7.96 15.09 -6.26
N SER A 21 -8.58 13.95 -5.99
CA SER A 21 -10.02 13.78 -6.10
C SER A 21 -10.53 13.43 -4.70
N ARG A 22 -11.37 14.30 -4.13
CA ARG A 22 -11.97 14.11 -2.79
C ARG A 22 -10.97 14.02 -1.61
N GLY A 23 -9.75 14.57 -1.74
CA GLY A 23 -8.80 14.73 -0.65
C GLY A 23 -8.03 13.48 -0.21
N ALA A 24 -8.12 12.38 -0.95
CA ALA A 24 -7.36 11.16 -0.70
C ALA A 24 -5.87 11.33 -1.06
N GLN A 25 -4.98 10.77 -0.26
CA GLN A 25 -3.53 10.82 -0.43
C GLN A 25 -2.92 9.43 -0.27
N ALA A 26 -1.89 9.13 -1.07
CA ALA A 26 -1.03 7.97 -0.86
C ALA A 26 0.45 8.37 -0.93
N HIS A 27 1.25 7.79 -0.03
CA HIS A 27 2.70 7.96 0.01
C HIS A 27 3.36 6.60 -0.14
N LEU A 28 4.37 6.53 -0.99
CA LEU A 28 5.31 5.41 -1.02
C LEU A 28 6.48 5.74 -0.11
N ASP A 29 6.65 4.95 0.94
CA ASP A 29 7.79 5.02 1.86
C ASP A 29 8.66 3.77 1.65
N ASP A 30 9.94 3.97 1.34
CA ASP A 30 10.93 2.89 1.34
C ASP A 30 11.34 2.57 2.78
N LEU A 31 10.99 1.37 3.26
CA LEU A 31 11.31 0.94 4.63
C LEU A 31 12.64 0.18 4.72
N GLY A 32 13.35 0.01 3.59
CA GLY A 32 14.54 -0.82 3.50
C GLY A 32 14.23 -2.32 3.34
N GLY A 33 15.26 -3.11 3.06
CA GLY A 33 15.13 -4.57 2.91
C GLY A 33 14.22 -5.02 1.77
N GLY A 34 13.97 -4.16 0.78
CA GLY A 34 13.06 -4.45 -0.33
C GLY A 34 11.57 -4.31 0.02
N VAL A 35 11.24 -3.65 1.13
CA VAL A 35 9.86 -3.42 1.59
C VAL A 35 9.46 -1.98 1.32
N LEU A 36 8.39 -1.77 0.56
CA LEU A 36 7.76 -0.46 0.38
C LEU A 36 6.43 -0.44 1.13
N ARG A 37 6.15 0.66 1.84
CA ARG A 37 4.82 0.94 2.40
C ARG A 37 4.08 1.92 1.51
N ILE A 38 2.84 1.61 1.20
CA ILE A 38 1.87 2.53 0.61
C ILE A 38 1.00 3.06 1.76
N ALA A 39 1.35 4.21 2.33
CA ALA A 39 0.60 4.85 3.40
C ALA A 39 -0.55 5.69 2.82
N MET A 40 -1.78 5.44 3.26
CA MET A 40 -2.99 5.94 2.63
C MET A 40 -3.87 6.68 3.63
N SER A 41 -4.37 7.85 3.24
CA SER A 41 -5.27 8.62 4.09
C SER A 41 -6.23 9.52 3.33
N THR A 42 -7.31 9.92 3.98
CA THR A 42 -8.24 10.98 3.58
C THR A 42 -8.28 12.02 4.70
N PRO A 43 -8.89 13.19 4.51
CA PRO A 43 -9.05 14.15 5.61
C PRO A 43 -9.83 13.54 6.78
N TYR A 44 -10.83 12.70 6.48
CA TYR A 44 -11.62 12.00 7.48
C TYR A 44 -10.80 10.97 8.27
N THR A 45 -10.03 10.11 7.58
CA THR A 45 -9.22 9.11 8.29
C THR A 45 -8.05 9.73 9.06
N ARG A 46 -7.51 10.87 8.60
CA ARG A 46 -6.54 11.67 9.37
C ARG A 46 -7.16 12.26 10.62
N LEU A 47 -8.37 12.84 10.51
CA LEU A 47 -9.10 13.39 11.65
C LEU A 47 -9.35 12.32 12.72
N LEU A 48 -9.72 11.11 12.30
CA LEU A 48 -9.93 9.97 13.20
C LEU A 48 -8.63 9.27 13.64
N LYS A 49 -7.47 9.67 13.13
CA LYS A 49 -6.17 9.00 13.36
C LYS A 49 -6.17 7.51 12.96
N MET A 50 -6.86 7.18 11.87
CA MET A 50 -6.99 5.82 11.33
C MET A 50 -6.51 5.74 9.87
N PRO A 51 -5.25 6.09 9.56
CA PRO A 51 -4.71 5.84 8.22
C PRO A 51 -4.63 4.34 7.94
N SER A 52 -4.70 3.96 6.67
CA SER A 52 -4.49 2.58 6.23
C SER A 52 -3.12 2.44 5.57
N SER A 53 -2.58 1.24 5.53
CA SER A 53 -1.31 0.94 4.85
C SER A 53 -1.42 -0.36 4.09
N ALA A 54 -0.79 -0.40 2.93
CA ALA A 54 -0.49 -1.64 2.20
C ALA A 54 1.04 -1.78 2.10
N TYR A 55 1.52 -3.01 1.94
CA TYR A 55 2.95 -3.30 1.89
C TYR A 55 3.30 -4.07 0.63
N LEU A 56 4.29 -3.58 -0.11
CA LEU A 56 4.84 -4.24 -1.28
C LEU A 56 6.18 -4.88 -0.91
N VAL A 57 6.28 -6.20 -1.12
CA VAL A 57 7.50 -6.98 -0.90
C VAL A 57 7.78 -7.78 -2.17
N GLY A 58 8.72 -7.30 -2.98
CA GLY A 58 8.96 -7.86 -4.31
C GLY A 58 7.71 -7.76 -5.20
N ASP A 59 7.15 -8.90 -5.60
CA ASP A 59 5.95 -9.03 -6.44
C ASP A 59 4.67 -9.34 -5.64
N VAL A 60 4.74 -9.28 -4.31
CA VAL A 60 3.65 -9.54 -3.36
C VAL A 60 3.15 -8.23 -2.78
N LEU A 61 1.84 -7.98 -2.90
CA LEU A 61 1.17 -6.90 -2.19
C LEU A 61 0.42 -7.46 -0.99
N ILE A 62 0.50 -6.80 0.17
CA ILE A 62 -0.24 -7.11 1.38
C ILE A 62 -1.22 -5.97 1.62
N ASP A 63 -2.52 -6.30 1.67
CA ASP A 63 -3.68 -5.40 1.73
C ASP A 63 -3.79 -4.42 0.54
N SER A 64 -4.92 -3.71 0.45
CA SER A 64 -5.25 -2.91 -0.75
C SER A 64 -5.76 -1.49 -0.48
N GLY A 65 -5.97 -1.11 0.78
CA GLY A 65 -6.58 0.17 1.12
C GLY A 65 -8.09 0.20 0.84
N PHE A 66 -8.72 1.27 1.30
CA PHE A 66 -10.15 1.53 1.09
C PHE A 66 -10.44 2.15 -0.29
N ARG A 67 -11.70 2.11 -0.74
CA ARG A 67 -12.09 2.54 -2.10
C ARG A 67 -11.70 3.99 -2.43
N TRP A 68 -11.77 4.90 -1.47
CA TRP A 68 -11.50 6.33 -1.72
C TRP A 68 -10.04 6.62 -2.10
N VAL A 69 -9.09 5.75 -1.78
CA VAL A 69 -7.68 5.90 -2.18
C VAL A 69 -7.33 5.16 -3.47
N ARG A 70 -8.32 4.55 -4.14
CA ARG A 70 -8.12 3.70 -5.32
C ARG A 70 -7.16 4.31 -6.33
N GLU A 71 -7.47 5.50 -6.84
CA GLU A 71 -6.65 6.09 -7.90
C GLU A 71 -5.20 6.35 -7.45
N ALA A 72 -5.00 6.63 -6.16
CA ALA A 72 -3.67 6.84 -5.59
C ALA A 72 -2.89 5.53 -5.47
N VAL A 73 -3.56 4.46 -5.04
CA VAL A 73 -2.99 3.10 -5.02
C VAL A 73 -2.66 2.62 -6.44
N MET A 74 -3.57 2.81 -7.41
CA MET A 74 -3.31 2.40 -8.80
C MET A 74 -2.11 3.13 -9.39
N ARG A 75 -1.95 4.43 -9.12
CA ARG A 75 -0.77 5.18 -9.56
C ARG A 75 0.51 4.72 -8.87
N ALA A 76 0.46 4.40 -7.58
CA ALA A 76 1.59 3.83 -6.85
C ALA A 76 2.03 2.45 -7.40
N LEU A 77 1.08 1.68 -7.95
CA LEU A 77 1.30 0.35 -8.51
C LEU A 77 1.45 0.33 -10.04
N ALA A 78 1.30 1.47 -10.72
CA ALA A 78 1.30 1.54 -12.18
C ALA A 78 2.62 1.01 -12.76
N GLY A 79 2.51 0.15 -13.79
CA GLY A 79 3.65 -0.48 -14.46
C GLY A 79 4.27 -1.66 -13.69
N ARG A 80 3.81 -1.96 -12.47
CA ARG A 80 4.28 -3.13 -11.71
C ARG A 80 3.46 -4.36 -12.10
N ARG A 81 4.15 -5.49 -12.27
CA ARG A 81 3.51 -6.82 -12.27
C ARG A 81 3.51 -7.33 -10.84
N LEU A 82 2.36 -7.80 -10.38
CA LEU A 82 2.20 -8.43 -9.08
C LEU A 82 1.77 -9.87 -9.29
N ARG A 83 2.37 -10.78 -8.53
CA ARG A 83 1.97 -12.19 -8.55
C ARG A 83 0.73 -12.41 -7.69
N VAL A 84 0.66 -11.73 -6.54
CA VAL A 84 -0.40 -11.96 -5.56
C VAL A 84 -0.68 -10.72 -4.71
N VAL A 85 -1.95 -10.54 -4.34
CA VAL A 85 -2.43 -9.66 -3.28
C VAL A 85 -2.90 -10.53 -2.12
N ILE A 86 -2.24 -10.43 -0.98
CA ILE A 86 -2.60 -11.13 0.25
C ILE A 86 -3.41 -10.18 1.12
N VAL A 87 -4.61 -10.60 1.52
CA VAL A 87 -5.48 -9.83 2.40
C VAL A 87 -5.36 -10.37 3.82
N THR A 88 -5.07 -9.49 4.77
CA THR A 88 -4.96 -9.86 6.19
C THR A 88 -6.30 -10.21 6.82
N HIS A 89 -7.35 -9.43 6.52
CA HIS A 89 -8.73 -9.67 6.99
C HIS A 89 -9.78 -8.89 6.15
N HIS A 90 -11.06 -9.09 6.45
CA HIS A 90 -12.17 -8.72 5.55
C HIS A 90 -12.64 -7.26 5.60
N HIS A 91 -12.04 -6.42 6.43
CA HIS A 91 -12.48 -5.02 6.52
C HIS A 91 -12.17 -4.26 5.22
N GLU A 92 -13.01 -3.25 4.94
CA GLU A 92 -13.02 -2.55 3.66
C GLU A 92 -11.69 -1.86 3.34
N ASP A 93 -10.92 -1.44 4.34
CA ASP A 93 -9.61 -0.85 4.17
C ASP A 93 -8.50 -1.86 3.82
N HIS A 94 -8.79 -3.15 3.86
CA HIS A 94 -7.89 -4.22 3.44
C HIS A 94 -8.31 -4.81 2.09
N VAL A 95 -9.61 -4.97 1.85
CA VAL A 95 -10.16 -5.57 0.62
C VAL A 95 -10.57 -4.58 -0.47
N GLY A 96 -10.69 -3.29 -0.14
CA GLY A 96 -11.44 -2.29 -0.92
C GLY A 96 -10.97 -2.06 -2.36
N ASN A 97 -9.71 -2.40 -2.66
CA ASN A 97 -9.15 -2.28 -4.01
C ASN A 97 -8.61 -3.60 -4.59
N CYS A 98 -8.84 -4.76 -3.96
CA CYS A 98 -8.30 -6.05 -4.42
C CYS A 98 -8.61 -6.35 -5.90
N GLY A 99 -9.88 -6.25 -6.31
CA GLY A 99 -10.29 -6.50 -7.70
C GLY A 99 -9.58 -5.57 -8.72
N PRO A 100 -9.70 -4.24 -8.56
CA PRO A 100 -8.98 -3.31 -9.43
C PRO A 100 -7.46 -3.49 -9.48
N ILE A 101 -6.81 -3.87 -8.36
CA ILE A 101 -5.37 -4.16 -8.34
C ILE A 101 -5.08 -5.44 -9.12
N ALA A 102 -5.88 -6.50 -8.92
CA ALA A 102 -5.75 -7.75 -9.63
C ALA A 102 -5.84 -7.53 -11.16
N ASP A 103 -6.83 -6.75 -11.61
CA ASP A 103 -7.00 -6.41 -13.01
C ASP A 103 -5.82 -5.59 -13.58
N LEU A 104 -5.32 -4.61 -12.82
CA LEU A 104 -4.22 -3.76 -13.23
C LEU A 104 -2.89 -4.52 -13.34
N ALA A 105 -2.58 -5.33 -12.34
CA ALA A 105 -1.26 -5.93 -12.16
C ALA A 105 -1.16 -7.40 -12.62
N GLY A 106 -2.29 -8.04 -12.90
CA GLY A 106 -2.39 -9.46 -13.23
C GLY A 106 -2.18 -10.39 -12.03
N ALA A 107 -2.68 -10.00 -10.85
CA ALA A 107 -2.42 -10.70 -9.59
C ALA A 107 -3.56 -11.62 -9.17
N GLU A 108 -3.23 -12.72 -8.49
CA GLU A 108 -4.19 -13.51 -7.71
C GLU A 108 -4.52 -12.81 -6.39
N VAL A 109 -5.74 -12.95 -5.86
CA VAL A 109 -6.11 -12.45 -4.53
C VAL A 109 -6.27 -13.62 -3.57
N LEU A 110 -5.45 -13.64 -2.52
CA LEU A 110 -5.49 -14.64 -1.45
C LEU A 110 -6.02 -14.04 -0.15
N MET A 111 -6.88 -14.78 0.53
CA MET A 111 -7.47 -14.38 1.79
C MET A 111 -7.80 -15.63 2.63
N TYR A 112 -7.63 -15.54 3.94
CA TYR A 112 -8.03 -16.61 4.86
C TYR A 112 -9.56 -16.78 4.86
N ARG A 113 -10.03 -18.04 4.97
CA ARG A 113 -11.44 -18.42 4.96
C ARG A 113 -11.91 -18.80 6.36
#